data_AF-A0A2C9KBQ8-F1
#
_entry.id   AF-A0A2C9KBQ8-F1
#
_cell.length_a   1.000
_cell.length_b   1.000
_cell.length_c   1.000
_cell.angle_alpha   90.00
_cell.angle_beta   90.00
_cell.angle_gamma   90.00
#
_symmetry.space_group_name_H-M   'P 1'
#
loop_
_entity.id
_entity.type
_entity.pdbx_description
1 polymer ?
#
loop_
_entity_poly.entity_id
_entity_poly.type
_entity_poly.pdbx_seq_one_letter_code
_entity_poly.pdbx_strand_id
1 'polypeptide(L)'
;MMWYGVLGGKEMINQTFKNLDQRVLLECDGQRIPLPSLQGIVILNIPSYGGGANFWGGSKQDENFTAPSFDDRILEVVAVFGSMQMAMSRVIDLQHHRIAQCRTVKVTILGDEGVPVQVDGEAWIQPPGYVRIVHKNRAQMLIRDRTFENVLKSWSEKQKSDRPVSPQPLSLTEDETQVLLNFVEATSAVIRR
;
A
#
# COMPACT_ATOMS: atom_id res chain seq x y z
N MET A 1 -20.95 -2.33 11.65
CA MET A 1 -19.46 -2.39 11.52
C MET A 1 -18.77 -3.16 12.65
N MET A 2 -19.25 -3.12 13.91
CA MET A 2 -18.63 -3.87 15.03
C MET A 2 -18.81 -5.41 14.96
N TRP A 3 -19.85 -5.90 14.26
CA TRP A 3 -20.15 -7.34 14.16
C TRP A 3 -19.11 -8.15 13.36
N TYR A 4 -18.55 -7.60 12.28
CA TYR A 4 -17.49 -8.26 11.49
C TYR A 4 -16.17 -8.36 12.26
N GLY A 5 -15.83 -7.34 13.06
CA GLY A 5 -14.63 -7.37 13.91
C GLY A 5 -14.74 -8.37 15.06
N VAL A 6 -15.96 -8.60 15.58
CA VAL A 6 -16.19 -9.58 16.65
C VAL A 6 -16.21 -11.01 16.11
N LEU A 7 -16.71 -11.27 14.90
CA LEU A 7 -16.65 -12.62 14.30
C LEU A 7 -15.24 -12.94 13.79
N GLY A 8 -14.61 -12.04 13.03
CA GLY A 8 -13.21 -12.18 12.63
C GLY A 8 -12.24 -12.20 13.81
N GLY A 9 -12.58 -11.51 14.91
CA GLY A 9 -11.84 -11.56 16.17
C GLY A 9 -12.11 -12.82 17.02
N LYS A 10 -13.33 -13.35 17.02
CA LYS A 10 -13.68 -14.60 17.73
C LYS A 10 -12.97 -15.80 17.12
N GLU A 11 -12.79 -15.85 15.81
CA GLU A 11 -11.95 -16.87 15.14
C GLU A 11 -10.45 -16.63 15.34
N MET A 12 -10.03 -15.42 15.71
CA MET A 12 -8.64 -15.11 16.06
C MET A 12 -8.28 -15.46 17.52
N ILE A 13 -9.28 -15.56 18.40
CA ILE A 13 -9.13 -15.91 19.83
C ILE A 13 -9.18 -17.44 20.03
N ASN A 14 -9.88 -18.16 19.15
CA ASN A 14 -9.97 -19.60 19.23
C ASN A 14 -8.88 -20.20 18.33
N GLN A 15 -7.93 -20.94 18.89
CA GLN A 15 -6.79 -21.57 18.20
C GLN A 15 -7.24 -22.71 17.24
N THR A 16 -8.24 -22.49 16.38
CA THR A 16 -9.11 -23.56 15.87
C THR A 16 -8.58 -24.28 14.63
N PHE A 17 -7.54 -23.79 13.96
CA PHE A 17 -6.92 -24.48 12.82
C PHE A 17 -5.42 -24.66 12.98
N LYS A 18 -5.02 -25.29 14.10
CA LYS A 18 -3.69 -25.94 14.13
C LYS A 18 -3.69 -27.02 13.05
N ASN A 19 -2.72 -26.98 12.15
CA ASN A 19 -2.53 -27.90 11.03
C ASN A 19 -3.44 -27.70 9.81
N LEU A 20 -3.63 -26.45 9.35
CA LEU A 20 -4.39 -26.19 8.12
C LEU A 20 -3.81 -26.94 6.91
N ASP A 21 -2.49 -27.17 6.89
CA ASP A 21 -1.77 -27.98 5.89
C ASP A 21 -2.30 -29.41 5.71
N GLN A 22 -2.91 -29.99 6.75
CA GLN A 22 -3.51 -31.32 6.68
C GLN A 22 -4.96 -31.28 6.17
N ARG A 23 -5.59 -30.10 6.23
CA ARG A 23 -6.98 -29.87 5.85
C ARG A 23 -7.13 -29.29 4.46
N VAL A 24 -6.08 -28.72 3.87
CA VAL A 24 -6.15 -28.10 2.55
C VAL A 24 -5.01 -28.54 1.64
N LEU A 25 -5.32 -28.66 0.34
CA LEU A 25 -4.32 -28.81 -0.72
C LEU A 25 -4.30 -27.54 -1.56
N LEU A 26 -3.11 -26.96 -1.72
CA LEU A 26 -2.88 -25.79 -2.56
C LEU A 26 -2.34 -26.21 -3.93
N GLU A 27 -3.02 -25.77 -4.98
CA GLU A 27 -2.56 -25.83 -6.37
C GLU A 27 -2.41 -24.40 -6.91
N CYS A 28 -1.24 -24.11 -7.49
CA CYS A 28 -0.96 -22.85 -8.18
C CYS A 28 -0.57 -23.17 -9.62
N ASP A 29 -1.30 -22.61 -10.59
CA ASP A 29 -1.12 -22.88 -12.03
C ASP A 29 -1.08 -24.38 -12.39
N GLY A 30 -1.84 -25.20 -11.66
CA GLY A 30 -1.93 -26.66 -11.83
C GLY A 30 -0.79 -27.45 -11.17
N GLN A 31 0.14 -26.78 -10.49
CA GLN A 31 1.18 -27.42 -9.71
C GLN A 31 0.79 -27.45 -8.23
N ARG A 32 0.85 -28.64 -7.62
CA ARG A 32 0.66 -28.79 -6.17
C ARG A 32 1.83 -28.18 -5.42
N ILE A 33 1.52 -27.34 -4.45
CA ILE A 33 2.52 -26.75 -3.55
C ILE A 33 2.44 -27.42 -2.18
N PRO A 34 3.53 -28.02 -1.68
CA PRO A 34 3.57 -28.54 -0.32
C PRO A 34 3.51 -27.38 0.69
N LEU A 35 2.58 -27.47 1.65
CA LEU A 35 2.40 -26.46 2.67
C LEU A 35 3.15 -26.82 3.95
N PRO A 36 3.85 -25.86 4.60
CA PRO A 36 4.35 -26.06 5.95
C PRO A 36 3.18 -26.02 6.95
N SER A 37 3.43 -26.40 8.22
CA SER A 37 2.43 -26.24 9.28
C SER A 37 2.09 -24.77 9.45
N LEU A 38 0.89 -24.38 9.03
CA LEU A 38 0.41 -23.00 8.98
C LEU A 38 -1.02 -22.91 9.55
N GLN A 39 -1.42 -21.70 9.94
CA GLN A 39 -2.75 -21.40 10.47
C GLN A 39 -3.69 -20.81 9.42
N GLY A 40 -3.16 -20.21 8.34
CA GLY A 40 -3.95 -19.56 7.31
C GLY A 40 -3.20 -19.39 5.99
N ILE A 41 -3.96 -19.29 4.90
CA ILE A 41 -3.46 -18.93 3.57
C ILE A 41 -4.15 -17.64 3.16
N VAL A 42 -3.37 -16.65 2.72
CA VAL A 42 -3.87 -15.39 2.19
C VAL A 42 -3.56 -15.34 0.70
N ILE A 43 -4.57 -15.02 -0.11
CA ILE A 43 -4.46 -14.89 -1.56
C ILE A 43 -4.85 -13.45 -1.89
N LEU A 44 -3.93 -12.70 -2.51
CA LEU A 44 -4.09 -11.28 -2.78
C LEU A 44 -4.14 -11.03 -4.29
N ASN A 45 -4.99 -10.09 -4.69
CA ASN A 45 -4.95 -9.43 -6.00
C ASN A 45 -4.52 -7.96 -5.89
N ILE A 46 -4.47 -7.42 -4.67
CA ILE A 46 -4.02 -6.05 -4.38
C ILE A 46 -3.01 -6.09 -3.24
N PRO A 47 -2.03 -5.17 -3.19
CA PRO A 47 -0.92 -5.22 -2.22
C PRO A 47 -1.33 -4.93 -0.76
N SER A 48 -2.62 -4.80 -0.46
CA SER A 48 -3.10 -4.48 0.86
C SER A 48 -4.41 -5.18 1.20
N TYR A 49 -4.53 -5.65 2.43
CA TYR A 49 -5.71 -6.33 2.97
C TYR A 49 -6.17 -5.68 4.28
N GLY A 50 -7.44 -5.87 4.66
CA GLY A 50 -7.92 -5.67 6.04
C GLY A 50 -7.55 -4.33 6.70
N GLY A 51 -7.76 -3.20 6.01
CA GLY A 51 -7.45 -1.85 6.53
C GLY A 51 -5.99 -1.42 6.36
N GLY A 52 -5.30 -1.89 5.31
CA GLY A 52 -3.95 -1.45 4.93
C GLY A 52 -2.81 -2.35 5.39
N ALA A 53 -3.10 -3.57 5.85
CA ALA A 53 -2.08 -4.58 6.11
C ALA A 53 -1.41 -5.04 4.82
N ASN A 54 -0.09 -5.19 4.80
CA ASN A 54 0.66 -5.65 3.64
C ASN A 54 1.28 -7.02 3.94
N PHE A 55 0.61 -8.08 3.50
CA PHE A 55 1.07 -9.46 3.71
C PHE A 55 2.17 -9.88 2.74
N TRP A 56 2.23 -9.30 1.55
CA TRP A 56 3.31 -9.60 0.60
C TRP A 56 4.63 -8.96 1.02
N GLY A 57 4.60 -7.78 1.63
CA GLY A 57 5.78 -7.05 2.06
C GLY A 57 6.32 -6.13 0.95
N GLY A 58 7.65 -6.10 0.78
CA GLY A 58 8.34 -5.14 -0.09
C GLY A 58 7.83 -5.06 -1.53
N SER A 59 7.92 -3.86 -2.12
CA SER A 59 7.47 -3.53 -3.48
C SER A 59 8.56 -3.73 -4.56
N LYS A 60 9.65 -4.42 -4.22
CA LYS A 60 10.77 -4.66 -5.13
C LYS A 60 10.83 -6.13 -5.48
N GLN A 61 11.25 -6.41 -6.71
CA GLN A 61 11.61 -7.74 -7.14
C GLN A 61 12.78 -8.26 -6.31
N ASP A 62 12.74 -9.55 -5.97
CA ASP A 62 13.84 -10.30 -5.39
C ASP A 62 14.21 -11.49 -6.30
N GLU A 63 15.10 -12.37 -5.85
CA GLU A 63 15.58 -13.52 -6.63
C GLU A 63 14.46 -14.51 -7.00
N ASN A 64 13.38 -14.58 -6.22
CA ASN A 64 12.32 -15.58 -6.36
C ASN A 64 10.99 -14.99 -6.84
N PHE A 65 10.73 -13.71 -6.55
CA PHE A 65 9.42 -13.08 -6.76
C PHE A 65 9.54 -11.73 -7.46
N THR A 66 8.57 -11.44 -8.34
CA THR A 66 8.43 -10.12 -8.95
C THR A 66 7.78 -9.14 -7.98
N ALA A 67 7.98 -7.84 -8.24
CA ALA A 67 7.22 -6.81 -7.52
C ALA A 67 5.72 -7.06 -7.71
N PRO A 68 4.91 -7.04 -6.64
CA PRO A 68 3.48 -7.31 -6.74
C PRO A 68 2.79 -6.20 -7.53
N SER A 69 1.88 -6.55 -8.43
CA SER A 69 1.04 -5.59 -9.14
C SER A 69 -0.39 -6.09 -9.23
N PHE A 70 -1.36 -5.19 -9.10
CA PHE A 70 -2.77 -5.55 -9.19
C PHE A 70 -3.28 -5.65 -10.63
N ASP A 71 -2.45 -5.33 -11.62
CA ASP A 71 -2.84 -5.17 -13.02
C ASP A 71 -2.10 -6.11 -14.00
N ASP A 72 -1.27 -7.00 -13.47
CA ASP A 72 -0.49 -8.01 -14.21
C ASP A 72 -1.19 -9.37 -14.34
N ARG A 73 -2.35 -9.54 -13.66
CA ARG A 73 -3.16 -10.77 -13.57
C ARG A 73 -2.49 -11.90 -12.77
N ILE A 74 -1.53 -11.56 -11.92
CA ILE A 74 -0.88 -12.47 -11.00
C ILE A 74 -1.54 -12.32 -9.63
N LEU A 75 -1.70 -13.45 -8.93
CA LEU A 75 -2.17 -13.52 -7.56
C LEU A 75 -0.99 -13.87 -6.67
N GLU A 76 -0.84 -13.12 -5.58
CA GLU A 76 0.13 -13.39 -4.53
C GLU A 76 -0.45 -14.36 -3.49
N VAL A 77 0.25 -15.46 -3.22
CA VAL A 77 -0.14 -16.45 -2.20
C VAL A 77 0.85 -16.41 -1.04
N VAL A 78 0.34 -16.24 0.18
CA VAL A 78 1.14 -16.02 1.41
C VAL A 78 0.68 -16.96 2.53
N ALA A 79 1.63 -17.55 3.24
CA ALA A 79 1.38 -18.34 4.45
C ALA A 79 1.19 -17.46 5.68
N VAL A 80 0.32 -17.87 6.60
CA VAL A 80 0.15 -17.25 7.92
C VAL A 80 0.39 -18.32 8.98
N PHE A 81 1.41 -18.15 9.81
CA PHE A 81 1.76 -19.12 10.87
C PHE A 81 1.15 -18.78 12.23
N GLY A 82 0.67 -17.55 12.43
CA GLY A 82 0.14 -17.10 13.72
C GLY A 82 -0.71 -15.84 13.65
N SER A 83 -1.70 -15.73 14.54
CA SER A 83 -2.53 -14.53 14.72
C SER A 83 -1.72 -13.27 15.06
N MET A 84 -0.60 -13.41 15.78
CA MET A 84 0.31 -12.31 16.07
C MET A 84 0.97 -11.74 14.79
N GLN A 85 1.22 -12.57 13.78
CA GLN A 85 1.75 -12.11 12.49
C GLN A 85 0.73 -11.28 11.72
N MET A 86 -0.54 -11.71 11.72
CA MET A 86 -1.62 -10.93 11.11
C MET A 86 -1.76 -9.55 11.75
N ALA A 87 -1.70 -9.48 13.09
CA ALA A 87 -1.82 -8.22 13.83
C ALA A 87 -0.64 -7.26 13.54
N MET A 88 0.58 -7.79 13.39
CA MET A 88 1.79 -7.00 13.20
C MET A 88 2.11 -6.68 11.73
N SER A 89 1.38 -7.25 10.76
CA SER A 89 1.58 -7.07 9.30
C SER A 89 1.62 -5.62 8.78
N ARG A 90 1.18 -4.64 9.58
CA ARG A 90 1.30 -3.21 9.27
C ARG A 90 2.64 -2.59 9.69
N VAL A 91 3.34 -3.23 10.63
CA VAL A 91 4.52 -2.68 11.33
C VAL A 91 5.77 -3.50 11.02
N ILE A 92 5.63 -4.79 10.70
CA ILE A 92 6.74 -5.68 10.36
C ILE A 92 6.62 -6.19 8.93
N ASP A 93 7.77 -6.37 8.28
CA ASP A 93 7.83 -6.93 6.93
C ASP A 93 7.71 -8.45 6.98
N LEU A 94 6.72 -8.99 6.26
CA LEU A 94 6.36 -10.42 6.30
C LEU A 94 6.93 -11.23 5.12
N GLN A 95 7.93 -10.71 4.39
CA GLN A 95 8.44 -11.32 3.14
C GLN A 95 8.78 -12.82 3.22
N HIS A 96 9.20 -13.31 4.39
CA HIS A 96 9.55 -14.72 4.60
C HIS A 96 8.38 -15.72 4.47
N HIS A 97 7.18 -15.24 4.15
CA HIS A 97 5.94 -16.02 4.12
C HIS A 97 5.35 -16.17 2.70
N ARG A 98 6.02 -15.62 1.68
CA ARG A 98 5.60 -15.72 0.28
C ARG A 98 5.68 -17.17 -0.19
N ILE A 99 4.58 -17.71 -0.70
CA ILE A 99 4.49 -19.07 -1.23
C ILE A 99 4.67 -19.05 -2.75
N ALA A 100 3.87 -18.26 -3.46
CA ALA A 100 3.81 -18.29 -4.91
C ALA A 100 3.25 -16.98 -5.50
N GLN A 101 3.58 -16.75 -6.77
CA GLN A 101 2.91 -15.83 -7.68
C GLN A 101 2.37 -16.65 -8.85
N CYS A 102 1.06 -16.63 -9.08
CA CYS A 102 0.42 -17.51 -10.07
C CYS A 102 -0.86 -16.89 -10.64
N ARG A 103 -1.38 -17.40 -11.76
CA ARG A 103 -2.60 -16.88 -12.41
C ARG A 103 -3.87 -17.57 -11.94
N THR A 104 -3.75 -18.82 -11.53
CA THR A 104 -4.86 -19.65 -11.02
C THR A 104 -4.47 -20.25 -9.69
N VAL A 105 -5.32 -20.05 -8.68
CA VAL A 105 -5.20 -20.74 -7.39
C VAL A 105 -6.36 -21.70 -7.23
N LYS A 106 -6.08 -22.90 -6.76
CA LYS A 106 -7.09 -23.87 -6.35
C LYS A 106 -6.78 -24.37 -4.95
N VAL A 107 -7.70 -24.13 -4.02
CA VAL A 107 -7.63 -24.62 -2.64
C VAL A 107 -8.65 -25.74 -2.52
N THR A 108 -8.19 -26.97 -2.30
CA THR A 108 -9.07 -28.12 -2.05
C THR A 108 -9.17 -28.33 -0.56
N ILE A 109 -10.38 -28.35 -0.01
CA ILE A 109 -10.66 -28.53 1.42
C ILE A 109 -11.06 -29.98 1.64
N LEU A 110 -10.31 -30.64 2.51
CA LEU A 110 -10.40 -32.06 2.84
C LEU A 110 -11.12 -32.28 4.19
N GLY A 111 -11.57 -33.51 4.39
CA GLY A 111 -12.30 -33.95 5.58
C GLY A 111 -13.80 -33.70 5.48
N ASP A 112 -14.48 -33.74 6.62
CA ASP A 112 -15.95 -33.65 6.70
C ASP A 112 -16.44 -32.31 7.26
N GLU A 113 -15.56 -31.53 7.88
CA GLU A 113 -15.89 -30.22 8.42
C GLU A 113 -15.52 -29.10 7.44
N GLY A 114 -16.20 -27.97 7.53
CA GLY A 114 -15.82 -26.80 6.75
C GLY A 114 -14.65 -26.02 7.34
N VAL A 115 -14.07 -25.12 6.53
CA VAL A 115 -12.98 -24.22 6.90
C VAL A 115 -13.47 -22.77 6.81
N PRO A 116 -13.15 -21.88 7.75
CA PRO A 116 -13.53 -20.47 7.67
C PRO A 116 -12.80 -19.80 6.51
N VAL A 117 -13.56 -19.09 5.69
CA VAL A 117 -13.08 -18.33 4.53
C VAL A 117 -13.61 -16.92 4.63
N GLN A 118 -12.78 -15.95 4.25
CA GLN A 118 -13.16 -14.55 4.11
C GLN A 118 -12.69 -14.01 2.76
N VAL A 119 -13.58 -13.33 2.03
CA VAL A 119 -13.29 -12.66 0.76
C VAL A 119 -13.92 -11.27 0.80
N ASP A 120 -13.11 -10.23 0.61
CA ASP A 120 -13.53 -8.81 0.49
C ASP A 120 -14.58 -8.32 1.52
N GLY A 121 -14.55 -8.88 2.73
CA GLY A 121 -15.44 -8.51 3.84
C GLY A 121 -16.59 -9.49 4.10
N GLU A 122 -16.84 -10.42 3.19
CA GLU A 122 -17.79 -11.52 3.38
C GLU A 122 -17.07 -12.73 3.99
N ALA A 123 -17.66 -13.32 5.03
CA ALA A 123 -17.08 -14.47 5.72
C ALA A 123 -18.11 -15.62 5.78
N TRP A 124 -17.65 -16.85 5.59
CA TRP A 124 -18.47 -18.05 5.65
C TRP A 124 -17.63 -19.27 6.03
N ILE A 125 -18.30 -20.36 6.41
CA ILE A 125 -17.66 -21.67 6.57
C ILE A 125 -17.78 -22.40 5.23
N GLN A 126 -16.64 -22.61 4.56
CA GLN A 126 -16.58 -23.33 3.30
C GLN A 126 -16.62 -24.84 3.55
N PRO A 127 -17.66 -25.57 3.10
CA PRO A 127 -17.70 -27.02 3.24
C PRO A 127 -16.60 -27.72 2.40
N PRO A 128 -16.33 -29.01 2.66
CA PRO A 128 -15.42 -29.82 1.86
C PRO A 128 -15.71 -29.72 0.36
N GLY A 129 -14.65 -29.61 -0.44
CA GLY A 129 -14.76 -29.27 -1.86
C GLY A 129 -13.54 -28.51 -2.34
N TYR A 130 -13.71 -27.62 -3.33
CA TYR A 130 -12.62 -26.75 -3.74
C TYR A 130 -13.10 -25.33 -4.04
N VAL A 131 -12.21 -24.37 -3.76
CA VAL A 131 -12.33 -22.97 -4.19
C VAL A 131 -11.31 -22.75 -5.29
N ARG A 132 -11.76 -22.27 -6.45
CA ARG A 132 -10.87 -21.93 -7.57
C ARG A 132 -10.95 -20.44 -7.85
N ILE A 133 -9.82 -19.77 -7.73
CA ILE A 133 -9.68 -18.33 -7.91
C ILE A 133 -8.95 -18.10 -9.23
N VAL A 134 -9.60 -17.36 -10.12
CA VAL A 134 -9.08 -16.98 -11.43
C VAL A 134 -9.45 -15.54 -11.73
N HIS A 135 -8.56 -14.86 -12.43
CA HIS A 135 -8.85 -13.52 -12.91
C HIS A 135 -9.96 -13.55 -13.97
N LYS A 136 -11.11 -12.90 -13.70
CA LYS A 136 -12.28 -12.88 -14.61
C LYS A 136 -12.30 -11.67 -15.54
N ASN A 137 -12.27 -10.47 -14.99
CA ASN A 137 -12.40 -9.20 -15.70
C ASN A 137 -11.52 -8.12 -15.07
N ARG A 138 -11.41 -6.96 -15.74
CA ARG A 138 -10.72 -5.78 -15.22
C ARG A 138 -11.66 -4.59 -15.20
N ALA A 139 -11.50 -3.74 -14.20
CA ALA A 139 -12.10 -2.42 -14.16
C ALA A 139 -11.01 -1.36 -14.27
N GLN A 140 -11.32 -0.23 -14.90
CA GLN A 140 -10.46 0.95 -14.83
C GLN A 140 -10.76 1.67 -13.53
N MET A 141 -9.71 1.94 -12.74
CA MET A 141 -9.83 2.60 -11.46
C MET A 141 -8.91 3.82 -11.43
N LEU A 142 -9.34 4.87 -10.75
CA LEU A 142 -8.47 6.00 -10.43
C LEU A 142 -7.45 5.55 -9.40
N ILE A 143 -6.17 5.75 -9.70
CA ILE A 143 -5.06 5.49 -8.79
C ILE A 143 -4.39 6.80 -8.41
N ARG A 144 -3.95 6.86 -7.15
CA ARG A 144 -3.10 7.96 -6.67
C ARG A 144 -1.71 7.82 -7.28
N ASP A 145 -1.33 8.75 -8.14
CA ASP A 145 0.03 8.83 -8.69
C ASP A 145 0.97 9.50 -7.68
N ARG A 146 1.65 8.69 -6.88
CA ARG A 146 2.64 9.18 -5.91
C ARG A 146 3.84 9.84 -6.57
N THR A 147 4.21 9.44 -7.79
CA THR A 147 5.34 10.03 -8.51
C THR A 147 4.99 11.45 -8.91
N PHE A 148 3.82 11.65 -9.51
CA PHE A 148 3.31 12.98 -9.84
C PHE A 148 3.18 13.86 -8.60
N GLU A 149 2.65 13.32 -7.49
CA GLU A 149 2.56 14.08 -6.24
C GLU A 149 3.92 14.49 -5.68
N ASN A 150 4.92 13.61 -5.74
CA ASN A 150 6.26 13.92 -5.29
C ASN A 150 6.92 15.00 -6.16
N VAL A 151 6.69 14.95 -7.48
CA VAL A 151 7.09 16.02 -8.40
C VAL A 151 6.37 17.33 -8.05
N LEU A 152 5.05 17.30 -7.88
CA LEU A 152 4.28 18.50 -7.53
C LEU A 152 4.75 19.11 -6.20
N LYS A 153 5.09 18.28 -5.21
CA LYS A 153 5.67 18.72 -3.93
C LYS A 153 7.02 19.39 -4.12
N SER A 154 7.95 18.77 -4.86
CA SER A 154 9.29 19.35 -5.07
C SER A 154 9.22 20.68 -5.83
N TRP A 155 8.31 20.81 -6.80
CA TRP A 155 8.04 22.06 -7.50
C TRP A 155 7.47 23.14 -6.56
N SER A 156 6.52 22.78 -5.68
CA SER A 156 5.95 23.71 -4.70
C SER A 156 6.98 24.19 -3.68
N GLU A 157 7.86 23.29 -3.22
CA GLU A 157 8.97 23.61 -2.32
C GLU A 157 9.98 24.54 -2.98
N LYS A 158 10.33 24.28 -4.24
CA LYS A 158 11.21 25.16 -5.02
C LYS A 158 10.62 26.57 -5.16
N GLN A 159 9.32 26.70 -5.44
CA GLN A 159 8.68 28.02 -5.50
C GLN A 159 8.62 28.75 -4.16
N LYS A 160 8.56 28.04 -3.03
CA LYS A 160 8.67 28.66 -1.70
C LYS A 160 10.10 29.13 -1.42
N SER A 161 11.10 28.39 -1.88
CA SER A 161 12.52 28.76 -1.77
C SER A 161 12.92 29.89 -2.72
N ASP A 162 12.35 29.94 -3.92
CA ASP A 162 12.60 30.97 -4.95
C ASP A 162 11.68 32.19 -4.79
N ARG A 163 10.90 32.29 -3.70
CA ARG A 163 10.29 33.58 -3.37
C ARG A 163 11.44 34.56 -3.16
N PRO A 164 11.55 35.63 -3.97
CA PRO A 164 12.48 36.68 -3.63
C PRO A 164 12.08 37.14 -2.23
N VAL A 165 13.03 37.12 -1.30
CA VAL A 165 12.97 37.97 -0.11
C VAL A 165 12.54 39.31 -0.68
N SER A 166 11.34 39.80 -0.33
CA SER A 166 10.90 41.11 -0.82
C SER A 166 12.08 42.03 -0.57
N PRO A 167 12.55 42.84 -1.54
CA PRO A 167 13.57 43.81 -1.24
C PRO A 167 13.01 44.57 -0.03
N GLN A 168 13.63 44.40 1.14
CA GLN A 168 13.35 45.30 2.23
C GLN A 168 13.52 46.67 1.61
N PRO A 169 12.57 47.61 1.78
CA PRO A 169 12.78 48.95 1.28
C PRO A 169 14.13 49.38 1.81
N LEU A 170 15.09 49.60 0.90
CA LEU A 170 16.41 50.12 1.26
C LEU A 170 16.12 51.40 2.03
N SER A 171 16.29 51.36 3.35
CA SER A 171 16.19 52.55 4.16
C SER A 171 17.39 53.40 3.76
N LEU A 172 17.14 54.39 2.90
CA LEU A 172 18.14 55.40 2.58
C LEU A 172 18.59 56.00 3.90
N THR A 173 19.90 56.09 4.08
CA THR A 173 20.46 56.87 5.20
C THR A 173 20.05 58.34 5.04
N GLU A 174 20.06 59.11 6.13
CA GLU A 174 19.71 60.54 6.06
C GLU A 174 20.59 61.28 5.03
N ASP A 175 21.87 60.91 4.93
CA ASP A 175 22.82 61.46 3.97
C ASP A 175 22.43 61.15 2.52
N GLU A 176 22.04 59.91 2.22
CA GLU A 176 21.61 59.50 0.88
C GLU A 176 20.28 60.16 0.49
N THR A 177 19.39 60.35 1.46
CA THR A 177 18.11 61.05 1.27
C THR A 177 18.35 62.52 0.93
N GLN A 178 19.32 63.16 1.61
CA GLN A 178 19.67 64.55 1.35
C GLN A 178 20.29 64.74 -0.03
N VAL A 179 21.15 63.82 -0.46
CA VAL A 179 21.74 63.85 -1.81
C VAL A 179 20.66 63.71 -2.89
N LEU A 180 19.71 62.80 -2.69
CA LEU A 180 18.59 62.62 -3.62
C LEU A 180 17.68 63.84 -3.69
N LEU A 181 17.35 64.47 -2.55
CA LEU A 181 16.55 65.69 -2.52
C LEU A 181 17.24 66.84 -3.27
N ASN A 182 18.54 67.04 -3.04
CA ASN A 182 19.32 68.06 -3.74
C ASN A 182 19.37 67.80 -5.25
N PHE A 183 19.46 66.53 -5.66
CA PHE A 183 19.43 66.16 -7.08
C PHE A 183 18.05 66.41 -7.72
N VAL A 184 16.96 66.09 -7.03
CA VAL A 184 15.59 66.34 -7.48
C VAL A 184 15.30 67.83 -7.61
N GLU A 185 15.81 68.64 -6.69
CA GLU A 185 15.67 70.09 -6.72
C GLU A 185 16.47 70.70 -7.88
N ALA A 186 17.72 70.28 -8.07
CA ALA A 186 18.56 70.72 -9.18
C ALA A 186 17.96 70.34 -10.54
N THR A 187 17.44 69.11 -10.69
CA THR A 187 16.80 68.67 -11.94
C THR A 187 15.47 69.38 -12.19
N SER A 188 14.67 69.63 -11.14
CA SER A 188 13.44 70.42 -11.27
C SER A 188 13.70 71.86 -11.69
N ALA A 189 14.81 72.46 -11.26
CA ALA A 189 15.22 73.80 -11.69
C ALA A 189 15.66 73.84 -13.17
N VAL A 190 16.24 72.77 -13.69
CA VAL A 190 16.61 72.63 -15.11
C VAL A 190 15.38 72.43 -16.00
N ILE A 191 14.36 71.70 -15.53
CA ILE A 191 13.13 71.42 -16.29
C ILE A 191 12.19 72.64 -16.36
N ARG A 192 12.36 73.64 -15.49
CA ARG A 192 11.53 74.86 -15.43
C ARG A 192 12.09 76.08 -16.21
N ARG A 193 13.09 75.89 -17.07
CA ARG A 193 13.53 76.87 -18.09
C ARG A 193 13.19 76.36 -19.48
#